data_AF-A0A5K3FYQ1-F1
#
_entry.id   AF-A0A5K3FYQ1-F1
#
_cell.length_a   1.000
_cell.length_b   1.000
_cell.length_c   1.000
_cell.angle_alpha   90.00
_cell.angle_beta   90.00
_cell.angle_gamma   90.00
#
_symmetry.space_group_name_H-M   'P 1'
#
loop_
_entity.id
_entity.type
_entity.pdbx_description
1 polymer ?
#
loop_
_entity_poly.entity_id
_entity_poly.type
_entity_poly.pdbx_seq_one_letter_code
_entity_poly.pdbx_strand_id
1 'polypeptide(L)'
;MLKSEVQRVQNEGRNIQDHLLDRIRTLEKEIKTLVQVKSRQDEQLTVLIDEVRNRTATSSASEEKYVKVRDAYAKLRDEHVKTLKQLSGLQAQCSQLQTTPNNCGDSQTRNELMERLRRAACDKATEASNAIAALLDNPDFVQCRSYADLVTSFGAMASAKLLLLKEILSDANATDSDLLPLEVASLAAYLNEAVLHAKALSNSAASIEKSDELAALCRRCLSDSLAIYSNASSSELDQLRRSEAVRHVDSLVAGLGRIQVLAKEFKPQVRDVSLDDLAGSLEEEMRHTEELIARAEARFRELLEESKASMTGIQLEVHSKILDSCTELMSAIALLVVKSRELQEEIVNEGRGTATVKEFYKRHNRWTEGLFSAAKSVGAGANLLVYVVSCFSCVFCERLHIHYLHERVIAQSLCLVKPN
;
A
#
# COMPACT_ATOMS: atom_id res chain seq x y z
N MET A 1 60.12 44.30 -61.81
CA MET A 1 59.95 42.91 -61.39
C MET A 1 60.14 42.73 -59.88
N LEU A 2 61.25 43.14 -59.25
CA LEU A 2 61.42 43.02 -57.79
C LEU A 2 60.39 43.79 -56.95
N LYS A 3 60.06 45.04 -57.33
CA LYS A 3 59.13 45.88 -56.56
C LYS A 3 57.70 45.31 -56.52
N SER A 4 57.24 44.70 -57.62
CA SER A 4 55.93 44.04 -57.68
C SER A 4 55.90 42.76 -56.84
N GLU A 5 57.02 42.02 -56.80
CA GLU A 5 57.13 40.79 -56.01
C GLU A 5 57.18 41.06 -54.50
N VAL A 6 57.92 42.09 -54.09
CA VAL A 6 57.92 42.58 -52.69
C VAL A 6 56.52 43.03 -52.28
N GLN A 7 55.80 43.74 -53.15
CA GLN A 7 54.42 44.17 -52.88
C GLN A 7 53.46 42.98 -52.76
N ARG A 8 53.62 41.95 -53.59
CA ARG A 8 52.83 40.71 -53.53
C ARG A 8 53.02 40.00 -52.19
N VAL A 9 54.29 39.77 -51.80
CA VAL A 9 54.63 39.12 -50.52
C VAL A 9 54.17 39.93 -49.31
N GLN A 10 54.26 41.27 -49.36
CA GLN A 10 53.75 42.14 -48.30
C GLN A 10 52.23 42.10 -48.18
N ASN A 11 51.51 41.98 -49.30
CA ASN A 11 50.06 41.83 -49.29
C ASN A 11 49.64 40.44 -48.79
N GLU A 12 50.33 39.38 -49.20
CA GLU A 12 50.11 38.02 -48.70
C GLU A 12 50.37 37.94 -47.19
N GLY A 13 51.47 38.55 -46.70
CA GLY A 13 51.76 38.63 -45.28
C GLY A 13 50.70 39.38 -44.47
N ARG A 14 50.19 40.50 -45.01
CA ARG A 14 49.06 41.24 -44.40
C ARG A 14 47.78 40.41 -44.35
N ASN A 15 47.43 39.73 -45.44
CA ASN A 15 46.24 38.88 -45.50
C ASN A 15 46.33 37.72 -44.49
N ILE A 16 47.50 37.09 -44.35
CA ILE A 16 47.72 36.04 -43.35
C ILE A 16 47.63 36.60 -41.94
N GLN A 17 48.21 37.77 -41.68
CA GLN A 17 48.13 38.43 -40.38
C GLN A 17 46.69 38.78 -39.99
N ASP A 18 45.90 39.32 -40.92
CA ASP A 18 44.49 39.64 -40.69
C ASP A 18 43.66 38.37 -40.45
N HIS A 19 43.92 37.30 -41.20
CA HIS A 19 43.27 36.01 -40.98
C HIS A 19 43.62 35.41 -39.60
N LEU A 20 44.89 35.51 -39.17
CA LEU A 20 45.29 35.03 -37.84
C LEU A 20 44.65 35.86 -36.73
N LEU A 21 44.56 37.18 -36.88
CA LEU A 21 43.89 38.05 -35.92
C LEU A 21 42.39 37.76 -35.82
N ASP A 22 41.72 37.49 -36.93
CA ASP A 22 40.30 37.14 -36.93
C ASP A 22 40.04 35.75 -36.30
N ARG A 23 40.96 34.79 -36.54
CA ARG A 23 40.91 33.49 -35.87
C ARG A 23 41.13 33.62 -34.36
N ILE A 24 42.08 34.44 -33.91
CA ILE A 24 42.31 34.71 -32.48
C ILE A 24 41.05 35.29 -31.84
N ARG A 25 40.42 36.30 -32.46
CA ARG A 25 39.18 36.90 -31.95
C ARG A 25 38.02 35.91 -31.87
N THR A 26 37.93 35.00 -32.83
CA THR A 26 36.90 33.94 -32.83
C THR A 26 37.15 32.95 -31.68
N LEU A 27 38.39 32.50 -31.51
CA LEU A 27 38.77 31.61 -30.41
C LEU A 27 38.58 32.27 -29.03
N GLU A 28 38.87 33.56 -28.89
CA GLU A 28 38.61 34.30 -27.64
C GLU A 28 37.13 34.33 -27.28
N LYS A 29 36.24 34.49 -28.28
CA LYS A 29 34.79 34.41 -28.07
C LYS A 29 34.35 33.01 -27.66
N GLU A 30 34.87 31.97 -28.32
CA GLU A 30 34.57 30.57 -27.99
C GLU A 30 35.05 30.19 -26.58
N ILE A 31 36.24 30.63 -26.17
CA ILE A 31 36.73 30.41 -24.80
C ILE A 31 35.82 31.11 -23.79
N LYS A 32 35.38 32.33 -24.08
CA LYS A 32 34.50 33.09 -23.17
C LYS A 32 33.14 32.41 -23.00
N THR A 33 32.56 31.86 -24.06
CA THR A 33 31.30 31.11 -23.97
C THR A 33 31.49 29.79 -23.21
N LEU A 34 32.59 29.07 -23.45
CA LEU A 34 32.91 27.83 -22.73
C LEU A 34 33.09 28.05 -21.23
N VAL A 35 33.78 29.13 -20.82
CA VAL A 35 33.94 29.49 -19.40
C VAL A 35 32.59 29.79 -18.74
N GLN A 36 31.68 30.49 -19.44
CA GLN A 36 30.34 30.76 -18.91
C GLN A 36 29.51 29.47 -18.76
N VAL A 37 29.59 28.55 -19.73
CA VAL A 37 28.92 27.25 -19.66
C VAL A 37 29.47 26.43 -18.49
N LYS A 38 30.79 26.37 -18.33
CA LYS A 38 31.43 25.64 -17.22
C LYS A 38 31.02 26.19 -15.86
N SER A 39 31.00 27.51 -15.69
CA SER A 39 30.55 28.15 -14.45
C SER A 39 29.12 27.74 -14.08
N ARG A 40 28.21 27.68 -15.05
CA ARG A 40 26.83 27.22 -14.83
C ARG A 40 26.75 25.74 -14.47
N GLN A 41 27.59 24.91 -15.09
CA GLN A 41 27.67 23.48 -14.77
C GLN A 41 28.19 23.26 -13.33
N ASP A 42 29.19 24.02 -12.90
CA ASP A 42 29.74 23.94 -11.54
C ASP A 42 28.70 24.37 -10.48
N GLU A 43 27.91 25.41 -10.76
CA GLU A 43 26.78 25.82 -9.90
C GLU A 43 25.71 24.73 -9.81
N GLN A 44 25.32 24.13 -10.95
CA GLN A 44 24.34 23.02 -10.98
C GLN A 44 24.82 21.77 -10.24
N LEU A 45 26.10 21.42 -10.39
CA LEU A 45 26.73 20.31 -9.65
C LEU A 45 26.67 20.54 -8.13
N THR A 46 26.87 21.78 -7.69
CA THR A 46 26.85 22.11 -6.26
C THR A 46 25.44 21.91 -5.67
N VAL A 47 24.40 22.33 -6.38
CA VAL A 47 23.00 22.12 -5.97
C VAL A 47 22.65 20.63 -5.91
N LEU A 48 23.04 19.85 -6.93
CA LEU A 48 22.83 18.40 -6.96
C LEU A 48 23.49 17.69 -5.79
N ILE A 49 24.70 18.09 -5.40
CA ILE A 49 25.42 17.52 -4.25
C ILE A 49 24.65 17.76 -2.94
N ASP A 50 24.15 18.97 -2.72
CA ASP A 50 23.37 19.30 -1.51
C ASP A 50 22.02 18.58 -1.49
N GLU A 51 21.38 18.41 -2.65
CA GLU A 51 20.12 17.69 -2.75
C GLU A 51 20.30 16.18 -2.48
N VAL A 52 21.36 15.57 -3.01
CA VAL A 52 21.73 14.17 -2.70
C VAL A 52 22.03 14.02 -1.21
N ARG A 53 22.75 14.97 -0.59
CA ARG A 53 23.01 14.95 0.86
C ARG A 53 21.72 14.99 1.68
N ASN A 54 20.79 15.88 1.33
CA ASN A 54 19.51 15.99 2.04
C ASN A 54 18.67 14.72 1.89
N ARG A 55 18.59 14.13 0.69
CA ARG A 55 17.87 12.87 0.44
C ARG A 55 18.52 11.69 1.17
N THR A 56 19.85 11.67 1.28
CA THR A 56 20.57 10.62 2.03
C THR A 56 20.29 10.74 3.52
N ALA A 57 20.25 11.96 4.08
CA ALA A 57 19.93 12.19 5.48
C ALA A 57 18.50 11.77 5.84
N THR A 58 17.50 12.12 5.02
CA THR A 58 16.11 11.72 5.24
C THR A 58 15.90 10.21 5.11
N SER A 59 16.62 9.55 4.17
CA SER A 59 16.63 8.09 4.04
C SER A 59 17.24 7.40 5.27
N SER A 60 18.34 7.93 5.83
CA SER A 60 18.91 7.35 7.06
C SER A 60 17.96 7.45 8.26
N ALA A 61 17.22 8.56 8.36
CA ALA A 61 16.25 8.78 9.43
C ALA A 61 15.02 7.88 9.30
N SER A 62 14.59 7.53 8.08
CA SER A 62 13.52 6.56 7.86
C SER A 62 14.01 5.13 8.13
N GLU A 63 15.23 4.79 7.74
CA GLU A 63 15.86 3.49 8.04
C GLU A 63 15.99 3.25 9.55
N GLU A 64 16.37 4.27 10.32
CA GLU A 64 16.42 4.18 11.78
C GLU A 64 15.03 3.92 12.41
N LYS A 65 13.97 4.49 11.83
CA LYS A 65 12.58 4.19 12.24
C LYS A 65 12.21 2.75 11.92
N TYR A 66 12.58 2.24 10.74
CA TYR A 66 12.35 0.85 10.36
C TYR A 66 13.08 -0.12 11.29
N VAL A 67 14.33 0.16 11.65
CA VAL A 67 15.10 -0.64 12.61
C VAL A 67 14.41 -0.67 13.97
N LYS A 68 13.94 0.47 14.48
CA LYS A 68 13.20 0.54 15.76
C LYS A 68 11.92 -0.29 15.74
N VAL A 69 11.16 -0.23 14.64
CA VAL A 69 9.94 -1.03 14.45
C VAL A 69 10.27 -2.52 14.38
N ARG A 70 11.27 -2.91 13.58
CA ARG A 70 11.74 -4.31 13.48
C ARG A 70 12.16 -4.87 14.83
N ASP A 71 12.92 -4.10 15.61
CA ASP A 71 13.39 -4.54 16.93
C ASP A 71 12.24 -4.64 17.94
N ALA A 72 11.24 -3.77 17.85
CA ALA A 72 10.00 -3.89 18.64
C ALA A 72 9.23 -5.17 18.28
N TYR A 73 9.09 -5.49 16.98
CA TYR A 73 8.48 -6.75 16.52
C TYR A 73 9.26 -7.97 16.99
N ALA A 74 10.60 -7.93 16.95
CA ALA A 74 11.45 -9.02 17.44
C ALA A 74 11.25 -9.27 18.94
N LYS A 75 11.21 -8.21 19.75
CA LYS A 75 10.91 -8.31 21.18
C LYS A 75 9.51 -8.87 21.45
N LEU A 76 8.51 -8.44 20.70
CA LEU A 76 7.14 -8.94 20.83
C LEU A 76 7.06 -10.44 20.49
N ARG A 77 7.78 -10.86 19.46
CA ARG A 77 7.89 -12.27 19.06
C ARG A 77 8.58 -13.12 20.12
N ASP A 78 9.65 -12.61 20.73
CA ASP A 78 10.35 -13.32 21.80
C ASP A 78 9.48 -13.49 23.06
N GLU A 79 8.74 -12.44 23.45
CA GLU A 79 7.75 -12.52 24.53
C GLU A 79 6.62 -13.49 24.19
N HIS A 80 6.14 -13.52 22.94
CA HIS A 80 5.16 -14.50 22.49
C HIS A 80 5.68 -15.94 22.59
N VAL A 81 6.90 -16.22 22.12
CA VAL A 81 7.55 -17.54 22.23
C VAL A 81 7.74 -17.94 23.70
N LYS A 82 8.13 -16.99 24.56
CA LYS A 82 8.29 -17.21 26.00
C LYS A 82 6.96 -17.57 26.67
N THR A 83 5.88 -16.87 26.30
CA THR A 83 4.53 -17.15 26.79
C THR A 83 4.03 -18.52 26.32
N LEU A 84 4.28 -18.89 25.07
CA LEU A 84 3.98 -20.22 24.53
C LEU A 84 4.73 -21.33 25.28
N LYS A 85 6.02 -21.12 25.59
CA LYS A 85 6.79 -22.06 26.41
C LYS A 85 6.23 -22.18 27.83
N GLN A 86 5.84 -21.07 28.45
CA GLN A 86 5.19 -21.09 29.76
C GLN A 86 3.85 -21.84 29.72
N LEU A 87 3.03 -21.61 28.70
CA LEU A 87 1.79 -22.35 28.48
C LEU A 87 2.05 -23.86 28.30
N SER A 88 3.04 -24.24 27.49
CA SER A 88 3.42 -25.65 27.32
C SER A 88 3.94 -26.30 28.61
N GLY A 89 4.66 -25.54 29.44
CA GLY A 89 5.16 -26.00 30.75
C GLY A 89 4.03 -26.16 31.77
N LEU A 90 3.09 -25.22 31.80
CA LEU A 90 1.86 -25.33 32.60
C LEU A 90 1.00 -26.51 32.14
N GLN A 91 0.93 -26.75 30.84
CA GLN A 91 0.20 -27.89 30.26
C GLN A 91 0.86 -29.22 30.63
N ALA A 92 2.19 -29.31 30.60
CA ALA A 92 2.91 -30.49 31.08
C ALA A 92 2.74 -30.72 32.60
N GLN A 93 2.70 -29.66 33.41
CA GLN A 93 2.37 -29.75 34.83
C GLN A 93 0.93 -30.23 35.05
N CYS A 94 -0.04 -29.75 34.27
CA CYS A 94 -1.41 -30.27 34.29
C CYS A 94 -1.47 -31.76 33.92
N SER A 95 -0.71 -32.21 32.91
CA SER A 95 -0.65 -33.62 32.54
C SER A 95 0.03 -34.51 33.59
N GLN A 96 1.00 -33.99 34.35
CA GLN A 96 1.58 -34.73 35.48
C GLN A 96 0.58 -34.90 36.64
N LEU A 97 -0.20 -33.86 36.93
CA LEU A 97 -1.29 -33.91 37.92
C LEU A 97 -2.44 -34.86 37.53
N GLN A 98 -2.55 -35.22 36.24
CA GLN A 98 -3.52 -36.22 35.75
C GLN A 98 -3.13 -37.68 36.05
N THR A 99 -1.88 -37.97 36.47
CA THR A 99 -1.39 -39.35 36.68
C THR A 99 -1.45 -39.85 38.13
N THR A 100 -1.77 -38.99 39.09
CA THR A 100 -1.95 -39.36 40.51
C THR A 100 -3.40 -39.75 40.81
N PRO A 101 -3.68 -40.98 41.28
CA PRO A 101 -5.05 -41.38 41.59
C PRO A 101 -5.51 -40.93 42.99
N ASN A 102 -6.70 -40.32 43.01
CA ASN A 102 -7.64 -40.12 44.12
C ASN A 102 -7.26 -39.20 45.30
N ASN A 103 -7.86 -38.00 45.28
CA ASN A 103 -8.62 -37.44 46.41
C ASN A 103 -9.72 -36.48 45.90
N CYS A 104 -10.87 -36.42 46.58
CA CYS A 104 -12.01 -35.54 46.24
C CYS A 104 -11.63 -34.05 46.16
N GLY A 105 -10.53 -33.64 46.82
CA GLY A 105 -9.97 -32.28 46.72
C GLY A 105 -9.30 -31.93 45.39
N ASP A 106 -8.82 -32.92 44.61
CA ASP A 106 -8.15 -32.69 43.33
C ASP A 106 -9.15 -32.36 42.21
N SER A 107 -10.37 -32.89 42.27
CA SER A 107 -11.41 -32.58 41.27
C SER A 107 -11.94 -31.15 41.41
N GLN A 108 -12.10 -30.63 42.63
CA GLN A 108 -12.54 -29.25 42.85
C GLN A 108 -11.46 -28.24 42.45
N THR A 109 -10.21 -28.48 42.84
CA THR A 109 -9.07 -27.62 42.45
C THR A 109 -8.81 -27.65 40.95
N ARG A 110 -8.94 -28.81 40.29
CA ARG A 110 -8.86 -28.92 38.82
C ARG A 110 -9.97 -28.13 38.12
N ASN A 111 -11.21 -28.26 38.57
CA ASN A 111 -12.34 -27.52 37.99
C ASN A 111 -12.16 -26.01 38.17
N GLU A 112 -11.67 -25.57 39.34
CA GLU A 112 -11.39 -24.15 39.61
C GLU A 112 -10.20 -23.61 38.79
N LEU A 113 -9.16 -24.42 38.58
CA LEU A 113 -8.05 -24.07 37.69
C LEU A 113 -8.51 -23.95 36.23
N MET A 114 -9.29 -24.91 35.75
CA MET A 114 -9.86 -24.88 34.39
C MET A 114 -10.76 -23.67 34.18
N GLU A 115 -11.56 -23.33 35.18
CA GLU A 115 -12.40 -22.15 35.19
C GLU A 115 -11.59 -20.85 35.11
N ARG A 116 -10.47 -20.76 35.85
CA ARG A 116 -9.54 -19.64 35.76
C ARG A 116 -8.84 -19.55 34.41
N LEU A 117 -8.41 -20.68 33.84
CA LEU A 117 -7.76 -20.75 32.52
C LEU A 117 -8.72 -20.31 31.42
N ARG A 118 -9.98 -20.77 31.46
CA ARG A 118 -11.02 -20.38 30.52
C ARG A 118 -11.25 -18.87 30.56
N ARG A 119 -11.45 -18.30 31.75
CA ARG A 119 -11.62 -16.85 31.93
C ARG A 119 -10.42 -16.08 31.39
N ALA A 120 -9.19 -16.47 31.77
CA ALA A 120 -7.98 -15.83 31.28
C ALA A 120 -7.83 -15.90 29.74
N ALA A 121 -8.18 -17.04 29.12
CA ALA A 121 -8.17 -17.19 27.68
C ALA A 121 -9.19 -16.28 26.99
N CYS A 122 -10.42 -16.22 27.51
CA CYS A 122 -11.48 -15.34 27.00
C CYS A 122 -11.14 -13.86 27.18
N ASP A 123 -10.58 -13.47 28.32
CA ASP A 123 -10.16 -12.09 28.58
C ASP A 123 -9.04 -11.69 27.62
N LYS A 124 -8.05 -12.57 27.39
CA LYS A 124 -6.96 -12.30 26.46
C LYS A 124 -7.43 -12.26 25.00
N ALA A 125 -8.34 -13.16 24.62
CA ALA A 125 -8.97 -13.16 23.31
C ALA A 125 -9.77 -11.87 23.07
N THR A 126 -10.48 -11.40 24.09
CA THR A 126 -11.23 -10.14 24.09
C THR A 126 -10.29 -8.94 23.91
N GLU A 127 -9.21 -8.86 24.70
CA GLU A 127 -8.20 -7.80 24.59
C GLU A 127 -7.59 -7.76 23.18
N ALA A 128 -7.19 -8.92 22.64
CA ALA A 128 -6.60 -9.01 21.31
C ALA A 128 -7.58 -8.57 20.21
N SER A 129 -8.84 -9.00 20.30
CA SER A 129 -9.87 -8.67 19.29
C SER A 129 -10.26 -7.19 19.33
N ASN A 130 -10.31 -6.59 20.53
CA ASN A 130 -10.52 -5.14 20.69
C ASN A 130 -9.33 -4.33 20.16
N ALA A 131 -8.09 -4.80 20.36
CA ALA A 131 -6.91 -4.14 19.79
C ALA A 131 -6.95 -4.14 18.25
N ILE A 132 -7.37 -5.26 17.63
CA ILE A 132 -7.59 -5.30 16.19
C ILE A 132 -8.71 -4.35 15.79
N ALA A 133 -9.87 -4.37 16.46
CA ALA A 133 -10.98 -3.47 16.14
C ALA A 133 -10.54 -1.99 16.14
N ALA A 134 -9.84 -1.55 17.19
CA ALA A 134 -9.29 -0.21 17.29
C ALA A 134 -8.28 0.12 16.17
N LEU A 135 -7.46 -0.86 15.78
CA LEU A 135 -6.54 -0.72 14.65
C LEU A 135 -7.28 -0.56 13.31
N LEU A 136 -8.36 -1.30 13.08
CA LEU A 136 -9.14 -1.21 11.83
C LEU A 136 -9.88 0.12 11.69
N ASP A 137 -10.19 0.78 12.81
CA ASP A 137 -10.82 2.10 12.86
C ASP A 137 -9.81 3.26 12.79
N ASN A 138 -8.50 2.96 12.86
CA ASN A 138 -7.46 3.97 12.68
C ASN A 138 -7.45 4.47 11.22
N PRO A 139 -7.54 5.80 10.97
CA PRO A 139 -7.48 6.37 9.63
C PRO A 139 -6.24 5.94 8.82
N ASP A 140 -5.10 5.77 9.47
CA ASP A 140 -3.84 5.37 8.83
C ASP A 140 -3.90 3.93 8.31
N PHE A 141 -4.78 3.09 8.86
CA PHE A 141 -4.95 1.71 8.44
C PHE A 141 -5.43 1.59 6.99
N VAL A 142 -6.03 2.65 6.43
CA VAL A 142 -6.42 2.69 5.01
C VAL A 142 -5.22 2.54 4.06
N GLN A 143 -4.00 2.78 4.52
CA GLN A 143 -2.77 2.59 3.74
C GLN A 143 -2.27 1.14 3.75
N CYS A 144 -2.71 0.33 4.73
CA CYS A 144 -2.33 -1.07 4.81
C CYS A 144 -2.89 -1.86 3.63
N ARG A 145 -2.08 -2.78 3.11
CA ARG A 145 -2.40 -3.65 1.97
C ARG A 145 -2.11 -5.10 2.36
N SER A 146 -2.90 -6.03 1.84
CA SER A 146 -2.70 -7.46 1.99
C SER A 146 -3.10 -8.21 0.72
N TYR A 147 -2.87 -9.52 0.68
CA TYR A 147 -3.23 -10.38 -0.44
C TYR A 147 -4.13 -11.54 -0.01
N ALA A 148 -4.94 -12.00 -0.97
CA ALA A 148 -6.03 -12.97 -0.76
C ALA A 148 -5.61 -14.31 -0.14
N ASP A 149 -4.38 -14.77 -0.40
CA ASP A 149 -3.91 -16.07 0.10
C ASP A 149 -3.75 -16.07 1.63
N LEU A 150 -3.31 -14.96 2.23
CA LEU A 150 -3.21 -14.86 3.70
C LEU A 150 -4.60 -14.92 4.34
N VAL A 151 -5.56 -14.17 3.79
CA VAL A 151 -6.96 -14.19 4.25
C VAL A 151 -7.53 -15.61 4.17
N THR A 152 -7.25 -16.30 3.08
CA THR A 152 -7.73 -17.68 2.87
C THR A 152 -7.06 -18.65 3.85
N SER A 153 -5.75 -18.54 4.05
CA SER A 153 -4.97 -19.42 4.92
C SER A 153 -5.35 -19.26 6.39
N PHE A 154 -5.34 -18.04 6.92
CA PHE A 154 -5.74 -17.76 8.29
C PHE A 154 -7.23 -18.02 8.51
N GLY A 155 -8.07 -17.66 7.52
CA GLY A 155 -9.49 -17.99 7.57
C GLY A 155 -9.74 -19.49 7.69
N ALA A 156 -8.98 -20.33 6.97
CA ALA A 156 -9.16 -21.79 7.04
C ALA A 156 -8.77 -22.34 8.42
N MET A 157 -7.68 -21.83 9.00
CA MET A 157 -7.26 -22.19 10.36
C MET A 157 -8.30 -21.75 11.40
N ALA A 158 -8.84 -20.54 11.28
CA ALA A 158 -9.90 -20.04 12.16
C ALA A 158 -11.20 -20.86 11.99
N SER A 159 -11.60 -21.22 10.77
CA SER A 159 -12.77 -22.08 10.52
C SER A 159 -12.63 -23.45 11.17
N ALA A 160 -11.45 -24.07 11.12
CA ALA A 160 -11.21 -25.36 11.79
C ALA A 160 -11.39 -25.24 13.31
N LYS A 161 -10.90 -24.14 13.90
CA LYS A 161 -11.06 -23.86 15.34
C LYS A 161 -12.50 -23.55 15.73
N LEU A 162 -13.27 -22.88 14.87
CA LEU A 162 -14.70 -22.66 15.08
C LEU A 162 -15.52 -23.95 15.11
N LEU A 163 -15.19 -24.92 14.26
CA LEU A 163 -15.88 -26.21 14.24
C LEU A 163 -15.63 -26.99 15.54
N LEU A 164 -14.38 -27.08 15.99
CA LEU A 164 -14.03 -27.70 17.28
C LEU A 164 -14.72 -26.99 18.45
N LEU A 165 -14.69 -25.66 18.45
CA LEU A 165 -15.35 -24.86 19.48
C LEU A 165 -16.86 -25.10 19.51
N LYS A 166 -17.50 -25.24 18.33
CA LYS A 166 -18.92 -25.56 18.23
C LYS A 166 -19.25 -26.91 18.86
N GLU A 167 -18.43 -27.93 18.60
CA GLU A 167 -18.61 -29.27 19.18
C GLU A 167 -18.53 -29.22 20.70
N ILE A 168 -17.49 -28.58 21.25
CA ILE A 168 -17.30 -28.42 22.70
C ILE A 168 -18.47 -27.67 23.35
N LEU A 169 -18.96 -26.61 22.70
CA LEU A 169 -20.08 -25.82 23.24
C LEU A 169 -21.45 -26.50 23.08
N SER A 170 -21.59 -27.45 22.16
CA SER A 170 -22.86 -28.15 21.92
C SER A 170 -23.03 -29.38 22.82
N ASP A 171 -21.93 -30.02 23.23
CA ASP A 171 -21.96 -31.18 24.13
C ASP A 171 -21.36 -30.84 25.51
N ALA A 172 -22.23 -30.70 26.51
CA ALA A 172 -21.83 -30.39 27.88
C ALA A 172 -21.00 -31.52 28.55
N ASN A 173 -21.05 -32.74 28.02
CA ASN A 173 -20.31 -33.90 28.51
C ASN A 173 -19.08 -34.24 27.65
N ALA A 174 -18.70 -33.38 26.70
CA ALA A 174 -17.54 -33.61 25.85
C ALA A 174 -16.29 -33.85 26.70
N THR A 175 -15.59 -34.94 26.42
CA THR A 175 -14.25 -35.25 26.98
C THR A 175 -13.24 -34.13 26.71
N ASP A 176 -13.50 -33.30 25.70
CA ASP A 176 -12.67 -32.19 25.26
C ASP A 176 -13.06 -30.82 25.85
N SER A 177 -13.98 -30.78 26.85
CA SER A 177 -14.32 -29.54 27.56
C SER A 177 -13.09 -28.85 28.17
N ASP A 178 -12.07 -29.64 28.55
CA ASP A 178 -10.78 -29.15 29.05
C ASP A 178 -9.96 -28.41 27.97
N LEU A 179 -10.27 -28.57 26.68
CA LEU A 179 -9.60 -27.89 25.57
C LEU A 179 -10.20 -26.50 25.27
N LEU A 180 -11.35 -26.17 25.84
CA LEU A 180 -12.07 -24.91 25.57
C LEU A 180 -11.17 -23.66 25.67
N PRO A 181 -10.33 -23.48 26.71
CA PRO A 181 -9.45 -22.30 26.80
C PRO A 181 -8.44 -22.22 25.65
N LEU A 182 -7.88 -23.36 25.24
CA LEU A 182 -6.89 -23.45 24.16
C LEU A 182 -7.52 -23.14 22.79
N GLU A 183 -8.72 -23.67 22.56
CA GLU A 183 -9.46 -23.45 21.32
C GLU A 183 -9.92 -21.99 21.20
N VAL A 184 -10.36 -21.36 22.30
CA VAL A 184 -10.65 -19.91 22.35
C VAL A 184 -9.41 -19.08 22.02
N ALA A 185 -8.26 -19.37 22.63
CA ALA A 185 -7.02 -18.62 22.38
C ALA A 185 -6.53 -18.80 20.93
N SER A 186 -6.60 -20.03 20.40
CA SER A 186 -6.22 -20.34 19.02
C SER A 186 -7.14 -19.69 18.01
N LEU A 187 -8.45 -19.72 18.26
CA LEU A 187 -9.44 -19.03 17.45
C LEU A 187 -9.14 -17.53 17.40
N ALA A 188 -8.93 -16.90 18.55
CA ALA A 188 -8.65 -15.47 18.62
C ALA A 188 -7.41 -15.10 17.79
N ALA A 189 -6.34 -15.90 17.87
CA ALA A 189 -5.13 -15.65 17.08
C ALA A 189 -5.40 -15.71 15.58
N TYR A 190 -5.96 -16.82 15.07
CA TYR A 190 -6.17 -16.98 13.62
C TYR A 190 -7.26 -16.08 13.06
N LEU A 191 -8.33 -15.83 13.82
CA LEU A 191 -9.43 -14.96 13.40
C LEU A 191 -8.93 -13.52 13.28
N ASN A 192 -8.17 -13.04 14.26
CA ASN A 192 -7.64 -11.69 14.27
C ASN A 192 -6.71 -11.44 13.07
N GLU A 193 -5.84 -12.40 12.75
CA GLU A 193 -4.99 -12.34 11.55
C GLU A 193 -5.84 -12.37 10.26
N ALA A 194 -6.83 -13.25 10.17
CA ALA A 194 -7.71 -13.34 9.00
C ALA A 194 -8.47 -12.03 8.75
N VAL A 195 -9.03 -11.44 9.80
CA VAL A 195 -9.78 -10.19 9.76
C VAL A 195 -8.86 -9.00 9.44
N LEU A 196 -7.68 -8.94 10.06
CA LEU A 196 -6.67 -7.91 9.78
C LEU A 196 -6.29 -7.89 8.30
N HIS A 197 -5.97 -9.06 7.76
CA HIS A 197 -5.63 -9.21 6.35
C HIS A 197 -6.83 -8.96 5.43
N ALA A 198 -8.05 -9.34 5.83
CA ALA A 198 -9.26 -9.07 5.06
C ALA A 198 -9.55 -7.58 4.97
N LYS A 199 -9.43 -6.85 6.08
CA LYS A 199 -9.59 -5.39 6.08
C LYS A 199 -8.50 -4.72 5.24
N ALA A 200 -7.24 -5.12 5.38
CA ALA A 200 -6.17 -4.61 4.53
C ALA A 200 -6.35 -4.94 3.03
N LEU A 201 -6.96 -6.09 2.70
CA LEU A 201 -7.34 -6.44 1.33
C LEU A 201 -8.46 -5.57 0.79
N SER A 202 -9.45 -5.20 1.63
CA SER A 202 -10.51 -4.26 1.24
C SER A 202 -9.99 -2.89 0.83
N ASN A 203 -8.86 -2.44 1.41
CA ASN A 203 -8.24 -1.17 1.04
C ASN A 203 -7.60 -1.18 -0.37
N SER A 204 -7.34 -2.38 -0.92
CA SER A 204 -6.82 -2.59 -2.29
C SER A 204 -7.92 -2.87 -3.32
N ALA A 205 -9.18 -2.91 -2.89
CA ALA A 205 -10.31 -3.30 -3.72
C ALA A 205 -10.62 -2.27 -4.80
N ALA A 206 -10.71 -2.71 -6.06
CA ALA A 206 -11.19 -1.85 -7.15
C ALA A 206 -12.69 -1.56 -7.06
N SER A 207 -13.47 -2.48 -6.49
CA SER A 207 -14.91 -2.33 -6.28
C SER A 207 -15.17 -1.79 -4.87
N ILE A 208 -15.74 -0.59 -4.79
CA ILE A 208 -16.13 0.05 -3.53
C ILE A 208 -17.18 -0.81 -2.80
N GLU A 209 -18.18 -1.33 -3.52
CA GLU A 209 -19.23 -2.18 -2.95
C GLU A 209 -18.65 -3.44 -2.27
N LYS A 210 -17.74 -4.15 -2.94
CA LYS A 210 -17.09 -5.34 -2.36
C LYS A 210 -16.14 -4.97 -1.22
N SER A 211 -15.51 -3.79 -1.30
CA SER A 211 -14.67 -3.26 -0.22
C SER A 211 -15.49 -3.04 1.04
N ASP A 212 -16.64 -2.36 0.92
CA ASP A 212 -17.55 -2.07 2.01
C ASP A 212 -18.17 -3.35 2.58
N GLU A 213 -18.55 -4.30 1.72
CA GLU A 213 -19.03 -5.62 2.14
C GLU A 213 -17.95 -6.34 2.98
N LEU A 214 -16.71 -6.39 2.49
CA LEU A 214 -15.60 -7.05 3.19
C LEU A 214 -15.30 -6.37 4.54
N ALA A 215 -15.32 -5.03 4.58
CA ALA A 215 -15.13 -4.27 5.82
C ALA A 215 -16.26 -4.48 6.83
N ALA A 216 -17.52 -4.56 6.37
CA ALA A 216 -18.67 -4.86 7.22
C ALA A 216 -18.59 -6.27 7.80
N LEU A 217 -18.17 -7.25 7.00
CA LEU A 217 -17.96 -8.63 7.46
C LEU A 217 -16.84 -8.71 8.50
N CYS A 218 -15.74 -7.97 8.34
CA CYS A 218 -14.66 -7.89 9.33
C CYS A 218 -15.18 -7.42 10.70
N ARG A 219 -15.95 -6.32 10.73
CA ARG A 219 -16.56 -5.81 11.96
C ARG A 219 -17.54 -6.79 12.59
N ARG A 220 -18.37 -7.43 11.77
CA ARG A 220 -19.32 -8.45 12.24
C ARG A 220 -18.60 -9.65 12.85
N CYS A 221 -17.53 -10.13 12.21
CA CYS A 221 -16.75 -11.27 12.71
C CYS A 221 -16.09 -10.95 14.06
N LEU A 222 -15.54 -9.75 14.24
CA LEU A 222 -15.01 -9.31 15.53
C LEU A 222 -16.11 -9.24 16.59
N SER A 223 -17.25 -8.65 16.27
CA SER A 223 -18.40 -8.56 17.18
C SER A 223 -18.91 -9.94 17.63
N ASP A 224 -19.09 -10.87 16.68
CA ASP A 224 -19.51 -12.24 16.98
C ASP A 224 -18.45 -12.96 17.83
N SER A 225 -17.16 -12.74 17.58
CA SER A 225 -16.08 -13.32 18.40
C SER A 225 -16.10 -12.82 19.84
N LEU A 226 -16.33 -11.52 20.06
CA LEU A 226 -16.44 -10.92 21.39
C LEU A 226 -17.64 -11.49 22.16
N ALA A 227 -18.76 -11.72 21.47
CA ALA A 227 -19.94 -12.36 22.06
C ALA A 227 -19.70 -13.84 22.42
N ILE A 228 -18.88 -14.55 21.64
CA ILE A 228 -18.44 -15.92 21.99
C ILE A 228 -17.60 -15.87 23.27
N TYR A 229 -16.59 -15.00 23.34
CA TYR A 229 -15.69 -14.91 24.49
C TYR A 229 -16.43 -14.47 25.77
N SER A 230 -17.39 -13.56 25.69
CA SER A 230 -18.15 -13.11 26.85
C SER A 230 -19.01 -14.23 27.44
N ASN A 231 -19.72 -14.98 26.59
CA ASN A 231 -20.49 -16.15 27.00
C ASN A 231 -19.56 -17.24 27.56
N ALA A 232 -18.42 -17.45 26.91
CA ALA A 232 -17.40 -18.42 27.30
C ALA A 232 -16.51 -17.99 28.47
N SER A 233 -16.63 -16.78 29.03
CA SER A 233 -15.87 -16.31 30.22
C SER A 233 -16.69 -16.39 31.52
N SER A 234 -18.00 -16.56 31.39
CA SER A 234 -18.96 -16.46 32.49
C SER A 234 -18.86 -17.62 33.50
N SER A 235 -18.96 -17.36 34.82
CA SER A 235 -18.59 -18.36 35.86
C SER A 235 -19.35 -19.68 35.82
N GLU A 236 -20.55 -19.67 35.27
CA GLU A 236 -21.35 -20.87 35.02
C GLU A 236 -21.69 -20.90 33.52
N LEU A 237 -21.17 -21.90 32.82
CA LEU A 237 -21.49 -22.15 31.42
C LEU A 237 -22.81 -22.92 31.35
N ASP A 238 -23.91 -22.23 31.59
CA ASP A 238 -25.25 -22.81 31.54
C ASP A 238 -25.69 -23.12 30.09
N GLN A 239 -26.83 -23.80 29.94
CA GLN A 239 -27.32 -24.20 28.62
C GLN A 239 -27.70 -22.99 27.74
N LEU A 240 -28.15 -21.90 28.35
CA LEU A 240 -28.51 -20.67 27.64
C LEU A 240 -27.27 -20.03 27.01
N ARG A 241 -26.20 -19.82 27.79
CA ARG A 241 -24.95 -19.23 27.30
C ARG A 241 -24.25 -20.10 26.27
N ARG A 242 -24.30 -21.43 26.43
CA ARG A 242 -23.83 -22.36 25.39
C ARG A 242 -24.60 -22.15 24.09
N SER A 243 -25.93 -22.09 24.16
CA SER A 243 -26.78 -21.86 22.99
C SER A 243 -26.50 -20.51 22.32
N GLU A 244 -26.30 -19.45 23.10
CA GLU A 244 -25.95 -18.12 22.58
C GLU A 244 -24.57 -18.11 21.92
N ALA A 245 -23.57 -18.72 22.57
CA ALA A 245 -22.22 -18.84 22.02
C ALA A 245 -22.23 -19.63 20.70
N VAL A 246 -22.94 -20.76 20.63
CA VAL A 246 -23.10 -21.55 19.39
C VAL A 246 -23.74 -20.74 18.27
N ARG A 247 -24.77 -19.92 18.58
CA ARG A 247 -25.40 -19.03 17.59
C ARG A 247 -24.41 -18.02 17.02
N HIS A 248 -23.54 -17.46 17.85
CA HIS A 248 -22.49 -16.56 17.39
C HIS A 248 -21.39 -17.30 16.61
N VAL A 249 -21.05 -18.54 17.00
CA VAL A 249 -20.15 -19.40 16.22
C VAL A 249 -20.71 -19.63 14.81
N ASP A 250 -22.00 -19.94 14.67
CA ASP A 250 -22.62 -20.14 13.35
C ASP A 250 -22.60 -18.87 12.49
N SER A 251 -22.90 -17.71 13.10
CA SER A 251 -22.80 -16.41 12.41
C SER A 251 -21.36 -16.13 11.96
N LEU A 252 -20.38 -16.43 12.82
CA LEU A 252 -18.96 -16.23 12.55
C LEU A 252 -18.44 -17.16 11.46
N VAL A 253 -18.87 -18.43 11.44
CA VAL A 253 -18.56 -19.38 10.36
C VAL A 253 -19.08 -18.87 9.02
N ALA A 254 -20.33 -18.38 8.97
CA ALA A 254 -20.91 -17.83 7.75
C ALA A 254 -20.17 -16.56 7.29
N GLY A 255 -19.87 -15.64 8.22
CA GLY A 255 -19.15 -14.40 7.94
C GLY A 255 -17.74 -14.66 7.41
N LEU A 256 -16.98 -15.54 8.07
CA LEU A 256 -15.63 -15.91 7.67
C LEU A 256 -15.61 -16.65 6.32
N GLY A 257 -16.58 -17.53 6.09
CA GLY A 257 -16.76 -18.17 4.78
C GLY A 257 -16.97 -17.16 3.66
N ARG A 258 -17.81 -16.13 3.88
CA ARG A 258 -18.02 -15.05 2.90
C ARG A 258 -16.77 -14.21 2.68
N ILE A 259 -16.02 -13.90 3.74
CA ILE A 259 -14.71 -13.22 3.66
C ILE A 259 -13.75 -14.00 2.75
N GLN A 260 -13.66 -15.32 2.92
CA GLN A 260 -12.78 -16.16 2.09
C GLN A 260 -13.21 -16.21 0.62
N VAL A 261 -14.53 -16.21 0.35
CA VAL A 261 -15.05 -16.14 -1.03
C VAL A 261 -14.68 -14.80 -1.66
N LEU A 262 -14.96 -13.68 -0.99
CA LEU A 262 -14.59 -12.36 -1.47
C LEU A 262 -13.08 -12.23 -1.69
N ALA A 263 -12.27 -12.75 -0.77
CA ALA A 263 -10.81 -12.75 -0.93
C ALA A 263 -10.37 -13.42 -2.24
N LYS A 264 -10.99 -14.55 -2.60
CA LYS A 264 -10.71 -15.21 -3.90
C LYS A 264 -11.15 -14.37 -5.09
N GLU A 265 -12.24 -13.62 -4.98
CA GLU A 265 -12.70 -12.69 -6.02
C GLU A 265 -11.79 -11.46 -6.15
N PHE A 266 -11.13 -11.04 -5.06
CA PHE A 266 -10.12 -9.98 -5.05
C PHE A 266 -8.77 -10.41 -5.63
N LYS A 267 -8.55 -11.70 -5.90
CA LYS A 267 -7.39 -12.09 -6.69
C LYS A 267 -7.49 -11.39 -8.03
N PRO A 268 -6.45 -10.68 -8.48
CA PRO A 268 -6.43 -10.15 -9.84
C PRO A 268 -6.66 -11.34 -10.77
N GLN A 269 -7.82 -11.37 -11.42
CA GLN A 269 -8.06 -12.32 -12.50
C GLN A 269 -7.20 -11.82 -13.66
N VAL A 270 -5.95 -12.30 -13.72
CA VAL A 270 -5.12 -12.21 -14.92
C VAL A 270 -5.69 -13.22 -15.93
N ARG A 271 -6.93 -13.00 -16.36
CA ARG A 271 -7.44 -13.58 -17.59
C ARG A 271 -6.99 -12.63 -18.69
N ASP A 272 -6.14 -13.13 -19.58
CA ASP A 272 -5.62 -12.53 -20.82
C ASP A 272 -4.17 -12.02 -20.83
N VAL A 273 -3.29 -12.50 -19.94
CA VAL A 273 -1.86 -12.52 -20.29
C VAL A 273 -1.47 -13.95 -20.61
N SER A 274 -1.15 -14.20 -21.89
CA SER A 274 -0.57 -15.48 -22.31
C SER A 274 0.65 -15.75 -21.45
N LEU A 275 0.67 -16.87 -20.72
CA LEU A 275 1.84 -17.32 -19.95
C LEU A 275 3.10 -17.45 -20.84
N ASP A 276 2.91 -17.54 -22.15
CA ASP A 276 3.97 -17.57 -23.13
C ASP A 276 4.53 -16.19 -23.50
N ASP A 277 3.98 -15.07 -23.04
CA ASP A 277 4.58 -13.73 -23.28
C ASP A 277 4.52 -12.76 -22.10
N LEU A 278 4.53 -13.29 -20.88
CA LEU A 278 4.50 -12.51 -19.63
C LEU A 278 5.59 -11.41 -19.58
N ALA A 279 6.77 -11.70 -20.13
CA ALA A 279 7.89 -10.75 -20.20
C ALA A 279 7.60 -9.58 -21.17
N GLY A 280 7.01 -9.88 -22.34
CA GLY A 280 6.64 -8.85 -23.32
C GLY A 280 5.52 -7.96 -22.79
N SER A 281 4.51 -8.56 -22.16
CA SER A 281 3.40 -7.82 -21.56
C SER A 281 3.83 -6.96 -20.36
N LEU A 282 4.77 -7.42 -19.53
CA LEU A 282 5.33 -6.59 -18.45
C LEU A 282 6.07 -5.37 -19.02
N GLU A 283 6.91 -5.57 -20.04
CA GLU A 283 7.65 -4.48 -20.67
C GLU A 283 6.72 -3.46 -21.35
N GLU A 284 5.64 -3.93 -21.98
CA GLU A 284 4.60 -3.07 -22.54
C GLU A 284 3.87 -2.26 -21.46
N GLU A 285 3.48 -2.89 -20.35
CA GLU A 285 2.80 -2.21 -19.24
C GLU A 285 3.71 -1.19 -18.53
N MET A 286 4.99 -1.49 -18.36
CA MET A 286 5.97 -0.53 -17.80
C MET A 286 6.10 0.70 -18.70
N ARG A 287 6.23 0.50 -20.01
CA ARG A 287 6.26 1.60 -20.99
C ARG A 287 4.97 2.40 -21.00
N HIS A 288 3.83 1.72 -20.96
CA HIS A 288 2.53 2.37 -20.87
C HIS A 288 2.41 3.22 -19.60
N THR A 289 2.92 2.72 -18.48
CA THR A 289 2.96 3.46 -17.21
C THR A 289 3.82 4.72 -17.32
N GLU A 290 4.99 4.64 -17.95
CA GLU A 290 5.85 5.80 -18.23
C GLU A 290 5.12 6.86 -19.08
N GLU A 291 4.43 6.42 -20.14
CA GLU A 291 3.64 7.33 -20.98
C GLU A 291 2.49 8.01 -20.21
N LEU A 292 1.83 7.30 -19.31
CA LEU A 292 0.76 7.87 -18.47
C LEU A 292 1.31 8.92 -17.51
N ILE A 293 2.47 8.66 -16.90
CA ILE A 293 3.14 9.62 -16.01
C ILE A 293 3.58 10.86 -16.80
N ALA A 294 4.20 10.68 -17.97
CA ALA A 294 4.61 11.79 -18.82
C ALA A 294 3.41 12.63 -19.30
N ARG A 295 2.30 11.98 -19.64
CA ARG A 295 1.03 12.65 -19.95
C ARG A 295 0.46 13.43 -18.77
N ALA A 296 0.51 12.85 -17.57
CA ALA A 296 0.06 13.52 -16.35
C ALA A 296 0.88 14.78 -16.06
N GLU A 297 2.21 14.68 -16.16
CA GLU A 297 3.12 15.81 -15.99
C GLU A 297 2.85 16.91 -17.04
N ALA A 298 2.68 16.53 -18.32
CA ALA A 298 2.32 17.47 -19.38
C ALA A 298 0.99 18.19 -19.09
N ARG A 299 -0.02 17.45 -18.62
CA ARG A 299 -1.32 18.03 -18.29
C ARG A 299 -1.23 19.01 -17.12
N PHE A 300 -0.39 18.75 -16.11
CA PHE A 300 -0.18 19.71 -15.03
C PHE A 300 0.49 21.00 -15.50
N ARG A 301 1.46 20.91 -16.42
CA ARG A 301 2.06 22.10 -17.04
C ARG A 301 1.05 22.89 -17.87
N GLU A 302 0.18 22.22 -18.62
CA GLU A 302 -0.91 22.88 -19.35
C GLU A 302 -1.88 23.61 -18.40
N LEU A 303 -2.34 22.92 -17.35
CA LEU A 303 -3.22 23.51 -16.34
C LEU A 303 -2.57 24.72 -15.63
N LEU A 304 -1.25 24.70 -15.45
CA LEU A 304 -0.51 25.82 -14.89
C LEU A 304 -0.60 27.05 -15.81
N GLU A 305 -0.37 26.88 -17.11
CA GLU A 305 -0.52 27.97 -18.09
C GLU A 305 -1.98 28.44 -18.20
N GLU A 306 -2.95 27.53 -18.21
CA GLU A 306 -4.39 27.87 -18.16
C GLU A 306 -4.74 28.68 -16.89
N SER A 307 -4.16 28.33 -15.74
CA SER A 307 -4.39 29.04 -14.47
C SER A 307 -3.81 30.46 -14.50
N LYS A 308 -2.64 30.67 -15.11
CA LYS A 308 -2.04 32.00 -15.30
C LYS A 308 -2.90 32.93 -16.16
N ALA A 309 -3.63 32.36 -17.11
CA ALA A 309 -4.54 33.12 -17.99
C ALA A 309 -5.91 33.42 -17.34
N SER A 310 -6.38 32.55 -16.44
CA SER A 310 -7.75 32.60 -15.90
C SER A 310 -7.85 33.11 -14.45
N MET A 311 -6.77 33.06 -13.67
CA MET A 311 -6.76 33.38 -12.24
C MET A 311 -5.83 34.55 -11.93
N THR A 312 -6.09 35.28 -10.84
CA THR A 312 -5.25 36.39 -10.37
C THR A 312 -5.09 36.40 -8.84
N GLY A 313 -4.07 37.09 -8.35
CA GLY A 313 -3.84 37.29 -6.91
C GLY A 313 -3.57 35.99 -6.14
N ILE A 314 -4.13 35.88 -4.94
CA ILE A 314 -3.91 34.74 -4.02
C ILE A 314 -4.40 33.42 -4.63
N GLN A 315 -5.46 33.44 -5.43
CA GLN A 315 -5.99 32.23 -6.08
C GLN A 315 -4.95 31.64 -7.05
N LEU A 316 -4.32 32.49 -7.87
CA LEU A 316 -3.25 32.06 -8.77
C LEU A 316 -2.03 31.55 -8.00
N GLU A 317 -1.64 32.20 -6.91
CA GLU A 317 -0.50 31.77 -6.10
C GLU A 317 -0.69 30.36 -5.51
N VAL A 318 -1.88 30.09 -4.97
CA VAL A 318 -2.22 28.77 -4.43
C VAL A 318 -2.29 27.73 -5.55
N HIS A 319 -2.95 28.06 -6.66
CA HIS A 319 -3.08 27.13 -7.79
C HIS A 319 -1.74 26.77 -8.42
N SER A 320 -0.85 27.75 -8.59
CA SER A 320 0.51 27.54 -9.09
C SER A 320 1.27 26.60 -8.16
N LYS A 321 1.31 26.86 -6.85
CA LYS A 321 2.04 26.00 -5.90
C LYS A 321 1.55 24.56 -5.89
N ILE A 322 0.24 24.34 -6.00
CA ILE A 322 -0.34 22.99 -6.07
C ILE A 322 0.11 22.30 -7.36
N LEU A 323 -0.01 22.97 -8.51
CA LEU A 323 0.36 22.42 -9.81
C LEU A 323 1.87 22.17 -9.95
N ASP A 324 2.69 23.08 -9.41
CA ASP A 324 4.15 22.92 -9.33
C ASP A 324 4.50 21.69 -8.48
N SER A 325 3.88 21.55 -7.30
CA SER A 325 4.07 20.37 -6.44
C SER A 325 3.63 19.06 -7.11
N CYS A 326 2.50 19.06 -7.83
CA CYS A 326 2.03 17.90 -8.58
C CYS A 326 2.96 17.55 -9.75
N THR A 327 3.55 18.55 -10.41
CA THR A 327 4.52 18.37 -11.50
C THR A 327 5.83 17.78 -10.98
N GLU A 328 6.36 18.30 -9.86
CA GLU A 328 7.54 17.75 -9.19
C GLU A 328 7.30 16.32 -8.71
N LEU A 329 6.12 16.02 -8.15
CA LEU A 329 5.73 14.68 -7.75
C LEU A 329 5.72 13.71 -8.95
N MET A 330 5.12 14.10 -10.08
CA MET A 330 5.12 13.26 -11.28
C MET A 330 6.52 13.05 -11.84
N SER A 331 7.37 14.08 -11.82
CA SER A 331 8.77 13.97 -12.23
C SER A 331 9.54 12.97 -11.36
N ALA A 332 9.33 12.99 -10.04
CA ALA A 332 9.92 12.04 -9.11
C ALA A 332 9.41 10.61 -9.33
N ILE A 333 8.11 10.43 -9.60
CA ILE A 333 7.52 9.13 -9.92
C ILE A 333 8.07 8.60 -11.25
N ALA A 334 8.25 9.45 -12.27
CA ALA A 334 8.85 9.06 -13.55
C ALA A 334 10.26 8.49 -13.34
N LEU A 335 11.09 9.20 -12.57
CA LEU A 335 12.44 8.72 -12.23
C LEU A 335 12.40 7.39 -11.45
N LEU A 336 11.46 7.25 -10.51
CA LEU A 336 11.28 6.01 -9.75
C LEU A 336 10.91 4.83 -10.65
N VAL A 337 10.04 5.00 -11.63
CA VAL A 337 9.67 3.94 -12.58
C VAL A 337 10.87 3.50 -13.42
N VAL A 338 11.68 4.45 -13.89
CA VAL A 338 12.95 4.15 -14.59
C VAL A 338 13.88 3.33 -13.68
N LYS A 339 14.08 3.76 -12.43
CA LYS A 339 14.92 3.01 -11.47
C LYS A 339 14.37 1.64 -11.11
N SER A 340 13.05 1.48 -11.07
CA SER A 340 12.40 0.19 -10.88
C SER A 340 12.70 -0.77 -12.05
N ARG A 341 12.74 -0.27 -13.30
CA ARG A 341 13.11 -1.09 -14.46
C ARG A 341 14.57 -1.50 -14.44
N GLU A 342 15.48 -0.56 -14.16
CA GLU A 342 16.92 -0.87 -14.01
C GLU A 342 17.14 -1.98 -12.96
N LEU A 343 16.45 -1.90 -11.81
CA LEU A 343 16.51 -2.92 -10.77
C LEU A 343 15.92 -4.26 -11.23
N GLN A 344 14.79 -4.26 -11.96
CA GLN A 344 14.22 -5.49 -12.52
C GLN A 344 15.22 -6.15 -13.48
N GLU A 345 15.86 -5.38 -14.36
CA GLU A 345 16.90 -5.88 -15.27
C GLU A 345 18.09 -6.47 -14.50
N GLU A 346 18.56 -5.81 -13.45
CA GLU A 346 19.62 -6.32 -12.57
C GLU A 346 19.25 -7.67 -11.94
N ILE A 347 18.06 -7.76 -11.31
CA ILE A 347 17.55 -8.99 -10.69
C ILE A 347 17.48 -10.12 -11.72
N VAL A 348 16.98 -9.85 -12.92
CA VAL A 348 16.90 -10.87 -13.98
C VAL A 348 18.29 -11.28 -14.45
N ASN A 349 19.19 -10.33 -14.65
CA ASN A 349 20.54 -10.60 -15.13
C ASN A 349 21.36 -11.44 -14.14
N GLU A 350 21.24 -11.17 -12.85
CA GLU A 350 21.89 -11.96 -11.81
C GLU A 350 21.18 -13.30 -11.55
N GLY A 351 19.84 -13.31 -11.57
CA GLY A 351 19.02 -14.45 -11.17
C GLY A 351 18.78 -15.51 -12.25
N ARG A 352 18.92 -15.18 -13.54
CA ARG A 352 18.55 -16.11 -14.62
C ARG A 352 19.52 -17.26 -14.84
N GLY A 353 20.78 -17.12 -14.39
CA GLY A 353 21.84 -18.09 -14.71
C GLY A 353 21.96 -18.30 -16.22
N THR A 354 21.75 -19.53 -16.69
CA THR A 354 21.79 -19.87 -18.13
C THR A 354 20.42 -19.72 -18.83
N ALA A 355 19.36 -19.39 -18.10
CA ALA A 355 18.02 -19.23 -18.67
C ALA A 355 17.88 -17.91 -19.45
N THR A 356 16.93 -17.89 -20.38
CA THR A 356 16.56 -16.64 -21.08
C THR A 356 15.76 -15.72 -20.15
N VAL A 357 15.74 -14.40 -20.43
CA VAL A 357 14.93 -13.41 -19.71
C VAL A 357 13.45 -13.83 -19.68
N LYS A 358 12.94 -14.32 -20.82
CA LYS A 358 11.57 -14.78 -20.98
C LYS A 358 11.26 -16.00 -20.11
N GLU A 359 12.19 -16.97 -20.06
CA GLU A 359 12.06 -18.13 -19.17
C GLU A 359 12.14 -17.75 -17.70
N PHE A 360 12.96 -16.76 -17.33
CA PHE A 360 13.06 -16.28 -15.96
C PHE A 360 11.73 -15.71 -15.47
N TYR A 361 11.15 -14.76 -16.20
CA TYR A 361 9.84 -14.20 -15.86
C TYR A 361 8.71 -15.25 -15.88
N LYS A 362 8.80 -16.27 -16.74
CA LYS A 362 7.85 -17.39 -16.75
C LYS A 362 7.98 -18.30 -15.53
N ARG A 363 9.21 -18.61 -15.09
CA ARG A 363 9.46 -19.38 -13.85
C ARG A 363 9.04 -18.62 -12.61
N HIS A 364 9.23 -17.31 -12.61
CA HIS A 364 8.85 -16.41 -11.52
C HIS A 364 7.51 -15.70 -11.79
N ASN A 365 6.53 -16.43 -12.34
CA ASN A 365 5.25 -15.86 -12.81
C ASN A 365 4.52 -15.01 -11.77
N ARG A 366 4.44 -15.42 -10.51
CA ARG A 366 3.80 -14.64 -9.43
C ARG A 366 4.49 -13.31 -9.17
N TRP A 367 5.82 -13.28 -9.27
CA TRP A 367 6.59 -12.04 -9.13
C TRP A 367 6.33 -11.12 -10.32
N THR A 368 6.38 -11.66 -11.55
CA THR A 368 6.08 -10.93 -12.78
C THR A 368 4.66 -10.35 -12.79
N GLU A 369 3.66 -11.12 -12.34
CA GLU A 369 2.27 -10.67 -12.17
C GLU A 369 2.17 -9.55 -11.13
N GLY A 370 2.94 -9.64 -10.03
CA GLY A 370 3.03 -8.58 -9.03
C GLY A 370 3.62 -7.29 -9.59
N LEU A 371 4.69 -7.37 -10.39
CA LEU A 371 5.28 -6.23 -11.08
C LEU A 371 4.28 -5.58 -12.05
N PHE A 372 3.60 -6.40 -12.85
CA PHE A 372 2.58 -5.95 -13.79
C PHE A 372 1.42 -5.22 -13.07
N SER A 373 0.89 -5.82 -12.00
CA SER A 373 -0.21 -5.24 -11.22
C SER A 373 0.21 -3.93 -10.52
N ALA A 374 1.44 -3.85 -10.05
CA ALA A 374 1.97 -2.64 -9.43
C ALA A 374 2.12 -1.51 -10.45
N ALA A 375 2.70 -1.79 -11.62
CA ALA A 375 2.85 -0.84 -12.72
C ALA A 375 1.49 -0.24 -13.13
N LYS A 376 0.50 -1.11 -13.35
CA LYS A 376 -0.87 -0.70 -13.68
C LYS A 376 -1.51 0.20 -12.63
N SER A 377 -1.25 -0.09 -11.35
CA SER A 377 -1.74 0.71 -10.22
C SER A 377 -1.10 2.10 -10.17
N VAL A 378 0.21 2.19 -10.50
CA VAL A 378 0.91 3.47 -10.62
C VAL A 378 0.33 4.30 -11.77
N GLY A 379 0.12 3.70 -12.95
CA GLY A 379 -0.51 4.37 -14.09
C GLY A 379 -1.93 4.87 -13.78
N ALA A 380 -2.74 4.05 -13.11
CA ALA A 380 -4.08 4.44 -12.67
C ALA A 380 -4.03 5.59 -11.65
N GLY A 381 -3.09 5.55 -10.70
CA GLY A 381 -2.86 6.63 -9.73
C GLY A 381 -2.49 7.96 -10.39
N ALA A 382 -1.65 7.94 -11.43
CA ALA A 382 -1.29 9.13 -12.19
C ALA A 382 -2.54 9.76 -12.86
N ASN A 383 -3.37 8.95 -13.52
CA ASN A 383 -4.62 9.42 -14.12
C ASN A 383 -5.61 9.98 -13.09
N LEU A 384 -5.75 9.32 -11.94
CA LEU A 384 -6.61 9.79 -10.86
C LEU A 384 -6.13 11.14 -10.33
N LEU A 385 -4.82 11.33 -10.14
CA LEU A 385 -4.28 12.60 -9.69
C LEU A 385 -4.59 13.73 -10.69
N VAL A 386 -4.41 13.46 -11.99
CA VAL A 386 -4.79 14.41 -13.06
C VAL A 386 -6.26 14.78 -12.97
N TYR A 387 -7.15 13.79 -12.82
CA TYR A 387 -8.58 14.02 -12.70
C TYR A 387 -8.92 14.91 -11.50
N VAL A 388 -8.39 14.59 -10.31
CA VAL A 388 -8.67 15.33 -9.07
C VAL A 388 -8.19 16.78 -9.17
N VAL A 389 -6.96 16.99 -9.65
CA VAL A 389 -6.36 18.33 -9.79
C VAL A 389 -7.09 19.15 -10.86
N SER A 390 -7.46 18.53 -11.99
CA SER A 390 -8.25 19.19 -13.03
C SER A 390 -9.61 19.64 -12.51
N CYS A 391 -10.27 18.80 -11.70
CA CYS A 391 -11.56 19.12 -11.10
C CYS A 391 -11.44 20.28 -10.10
N PHE A 392 -10.38 20.32 -9.29
CA PHE A 392 -10.09 21.45 -8.39
C PHE A 392 -9.94 22.77 -9.16
N SER A 393 -9.26 22.73 -10.32
CA SER A 393 -9.11 23.88 -11.22
C SER A 393 -10.44 24.40 -11.78
N CYS A 394 -11.36 23.50 -12.13
CA CYS A 394 -12.70 23.88 -12.61
C CYS A 394 -13.62 24.40 -11.49
N VAL A 395 -13.57 23.81 -10.29
CA VAL A 395 -14.45 24.20 -9.17
C VAL A 395 -14.11 25.59 -8.62
N PHE A 396 -12.83 26.02 -8.68
CA PHE A 396 -12.47 27.41 -8.39
C PHE A 396 -12.94 28.40 -9.46
N CYS A 397 -13.04 27.96 -10.72
CA CYS A 397 -13.58 28.75 -11.82
C CYS A 397 -15.12 28.93 -11.73
N GLU A 398 -15.84 27.99 -11.12
CA GLU A 398 -17.30 28.07 -10.95
C GLU A 398 -17.76 29.10 -9.91
N ARG A 399 -16.90 29.55 -8.99
CA ARG A 399 -17.26 30.65 -8.07
C ARG A 399 -17.36 32.02 -8.76
N LEU A 400 -16.89 32.16 -10.01
CA LEU A 400 -17.19 33.31 -10.87
C LEU A 400 -18.37 33.05 -11.84
N HIS A 401 -18.79 31.79 -12.02
CA HIS A 401 -19.85 31.41 -12.96
C HIS A 401 -21.27 31.39 -12.37
N ILE A 402 -21.41 31.56 -11.04
CA ILE A 402 -22.73 31.76 -10.40
C ILE A 402 -23.40 33.06 -10.90
N HIS A 403 -22.63 34.04 -11.39
CA HIS A 403 -23.21 35.24 -12.02
C HIS A 403 -23.69 35.02 -13.47
N TYR A 404 -23.10 34.06 -14.21
CA TYR A 404 -23.45 33.79 -15.61
C TYR A 404 -24.58 32.76 -15.76
N LEU A 405 -24.70 31.83 -14.80
CA LEU A 405 -25.83 30.89 -14.74
C LEU A 405 -27.12 31.57 -14.28
N HIS A 406 -27.05 32.64 -13.49
CA HIS A 406 -28.24 33.39 -13.06
C HIS A 406 -28.93 34.12 -14.23
N GLU A 407 -28.19 34.68 -15.20
CA GLU A 407 -28.81 35.30 -16.38
C GLU A 407 -29.40 34.28 -17.37
N ARG A 408 -28.78 33.10 -17.53
CA ARG A 408 -29.33 32.04 -18.40
C ARG A 408 -30.55 31.34 -17.81
N VAL A 409 -30.61 31.17 -16.49
CA VAL A 409 -31.80 30.63 -15.82
C VAL A 409 -32.95 31.65 -15.83
N ILE A 410 -32.67 32.95 -15.75
CA ILE A 410 -33.69 34.01 -15.93
C ILE A 410 -34.18 34.07 -17.39
N ALA A 411 -33.29 33.91 -18.39
CA ALA A 411 -33.67 33.89 -19.80
C ALA A 411 -34.51 32.65 -20.18
N GLN A 412 -34.23 31.47 -19.60
CA GLN A 412 -35.07 30.28 -19.79
C GLN A 412 -36.41 30.36 -19.03
N SER A 413 -36.45 31.07 -17.89
CA SER A 413 -37.69 31.28 -17.12
C SER A 413 -38.65 32.27 -17.79
N LEU A 414 -38.14 33.22 -18.60
CA LEU A 414 -38.95 34.18 -19.36
C LEU A 414 -39.52 33.62 -20.68
N CYS A 415 -39.00 32.50 -21.18
CA CYS A 415 -39.55 31.81 -22.36
C CYS A 415 -40.67 30.80 -22.03
N LEU A 416 -40.95 30.51 -20.76
CA LEU A 416 -42.02 29.60 -20.32
C LEU A 416 -43.30 30.30 -19.84
N VAL A 417 -43.39 31.63 -20.01
CA VAL A 417 -44.63 32.37 -19.75
C VAL A 417 -45.00 33.22 -20.96
N LYS A 418 -45.79 32.64 -21.87
CA LYS A 418 -46.84 33.40 -22.56
C LYS A 418 -48.15 32.60 -22.65
N PRO A 419 -49.28 33.32 -22.64
CA PRO A 419 -50.52 32.91 -22.01
C PRO A 419 -51.49 32.24 -22.98
N ASN A 420 -52.41 31.44 -22.41
CA ASN A 420 -53.72 30.99 -22.93
C ASN A 420 -53.85 30.72 -24.43
#